data_AF-A0A1G2F091-F1
#
_entry.id   AF-A0A1G2F091-F1
#
_cell.length_a   1.000
_cell.length_b   1.000
_cell.length_c   1.000
_cell.angle_alpha   90.00
_cell.angle_beta   90.00
_cell.angle_gamma   90.00
#
_symmetry.space_group_name_H-M   'P 1'
#
loop_
_entity.id
_entity.type
_entity.pdbx_description
1 polymer ?
#
loop_
_entity_poly.entity_id
_entity_poly.type
_entity_poly.pdbx_seq_one_letter_code
_entity_poly.pdbx_strand_id
1 'polypeptide(L)'
;MWLLVAIAAQFVNGSSAVIDKLLLRKSYPNPVGYTFWLGVLGIFSLVFLPFGFRMLNFSEAGVAMLAGVFFILAMLFYFYALFYGEASNSVILIGAVSPIFTFFFSSWILGIELTGHQLIGFSILILGGIILFFVEKKGLRSKIAIFALLSALAFGLSNTLTKSVFEFSNFATGFIWIKFAGLIAVLSFLLFPALRGKIFNPEGRDEFHNKWAYFLNRGYAGAGSVLVYYALLLGLPPLVDSTYNLKYIFIFLGGWLILHERFRGWVLVGKITALAVISFGVLWLAAGEYYKSDAWASVRWASDADRQIIWGVTFSQKFSEMLGLDWRENYDAILNDLKPKRIRLIAYWDKIEPEKGKFYFNDFDYQMNEAERVGVRVVLAVGQKLPRWPECHVPDWAKSDQDLLQYVEAVVNRYKNHPALIYWQVENEPFLPFGECPVLDKELLDKEIALVKSFDPEHPVLITDSGEVGRWYSAVRVGDVFGTTMYRRVYNDFFGFIDYHLPPEFFRVKEKIIRRLTDEYDKKFIVIELAAEPWLPKQLYETGVEDQFKNFDLDFFKNTVDYAKAANFGEYYLWGAEWWFWLKVKHNMPEFWDFAKIIF
;
A
#
# COMPACT_ATOMS: atom_id res chain seq x y z
N MET A 1 -15.37 -2.41 -0.54
CA MET A 1 -16.32 -3.16 -1.41
C MET A 1 -16.76 -2.36 -2.63
N TRP A 2 -17.13 -1.07 -2.49
CA TRP A 2 -17.62 -0.25 -3.60
C TRP A 2 -16.66 -0.18 -4.80
N LEU A 3 -15.34 -0.11 -4.57
CA LEU A 3 -14.34 0.01 -5.62
C LEU A 3 -14.30 -1.20 -6.55
N LEU A 4 -14.43 -2.43 -6.01
CA LEU A 4 -14.47 -3.65 -6.81
C LEU A 4 -15.72 -3.70 -7.70
N VAL A 5 -16.87 -3.32 -7.15
CA VAL A 5 -18.13 -3.21 -7.92
C VAL A 5 -17.99 -2.17 -9.03
N ALA A 6 -17.38 -1.02 -8.72
CA ALA A 6 -17.14 0.02 -9.71
C ALA A 6 -16.20 -0.48 -10.84
N ILE A 7 -15.08 -1.13 -10.51
CA ILE A 7 -14.16 -1.72 -11.51
C ILE A 7 -14.90 -2.73 -12.40
N ALA A 8 -15.70 -3.62 -11.80
CA ALA A 8 -16.51 -4.59 -12.54
C ALA A 8 -17.51 -3.89 -13.48
N ALA A 9 -18.17 -2.82 -13.01
CA ALA A 9 -19.08 -2.02 -13.82
C ALA A 9 -18.36 -1.43 -15.05
N GLN A 10 -17.16 -0.88 -14.86
CA GLN A 10 -16.39 -0.28 -15.95
C GLN A 10 -15.80 -1.30 -16.91
N PHE A 11 -15.47 -2.50 -16.43
CA PHE A 11 -15.12 -3.63 -17.28
C PHE A 11 -16.28 -4.00 -18.20
N VAL A 12 -17.49 -4.16 -17.66
CA VAL A 12 -18.70 -4.48 -18.43
C VAL A 12 -18.99 -3.38 -19.45
N ASN A 13 -19.00 -2.11 -19.02
CA ASN A 13 -19.28 -0.99 -19.92
C ASN A 13 -18.20 -0.81 -21.00
N GLY A 14 -16.91 -0.99 -20.65
CA GLY A 14 -15.80 -0.87 -21.58
C GLY A 14 -15.77 -1.99 -22.62
N SER A 15 -15.97 -3.25 -22.20
CA SER A 15 -16.06 -4.39 -23.12
C SER A 15 -17.32 -4.33 -23.99
N SER A 16 -18.46 -3.90 -23.45
CA SER A 16 -19.67 -3.63 -24.24
C SER A 16 -19.42 -2.62 -25.35
N ALA A 17 -18.67 -1.55 -25.08
CA ALA A 17 -18.34 -0.54 -26.09
C ALA A 17 -17.43 -1.08 -27.20
N VAL A 18 -16.57 -2.06 -26.91
CA VAL A 18 -15.77 -2.77 -27.92
C VAL A 18 -16.65 -3.67 -28.78
N ILE A 19 -17.58 -4.40 -28.16
CA ILE A 19 -18.56 -5.24 -28.89
C ILE A 19 -19.45 -4.38 -29.79
N ASP A 20 -19.85 -3.19 -29.35
CA ASP A 20 -20.64 -2.27 -30.18
C ASP A 20 -19.92 -1.87 -31.47
N LYS A 21 -18.59 -1.65 -31.40
CA LYS A 21 -17.79 -1.37 -32.60
C LYS A 21 -17.76 -2.53 -33.59
N LEU A 22 -17.91 -3.78 -33.14
CA LEU A 22 -18.00 -4.96 -34.01
C LEU A 22 -19.39 -5.09 -34.66
N LEU A 23 -20.44 -4.72 -33.93
CA LEU A 23 -21.83 -5.02 -34.32
C LEU A 23 -22.51 -3.90 -35.10
N LEU A 24 -22.05 -2.65 -34.95
CA LEU A 24 -22.64 -1.48 -35.60
C LEU A 24 -21.74 -0.91 -36.70
N ARG A 25 -22.31 -0.60 -37.86
CA ARG A 25 -21.70 0.34 -38.81
C ARG A 25 -21.99 1.75 -38.31
N LYS A 26 -20.96 2.51 -37.94
CA LYS A 26 -21.07 3.80 -37.22
C LYS A 26 -22.04 4.78 -37.89
N SER A 27 -23.12 5.11 -37.18
CA SER A 27 -23.76 6.42 -37.15
C SER A 27 -24.72 6.44 -35.95
N TYR A 28 -24.78 7.54 -35.19
CA TYR A 28 -25.84 7.77 -34.19
C TYR A 28 -26.86 8.76 -34.77
N PRO A 29 -27.60 8.42 -35.84
CA PRO A 29 -28.32 9.40 -36.66
C PRO A 29 -29.45 10.11 -35.91
N ASN A 30 -29.87 9.61 -34.74
CA ASN A 30 -31.05 10.08 -34.04
C ASN A 30 -30.88 10.19 -32.51
N PRO A 31 -30.23 11.26 -32.00
CA PRO A 31 -30.02 11.46 -30.56
C PRO A 31 -31.28 11.32 -29.70
N VAL A 32 -32.40 11.85 -30.20
CA VAL A 32 -33.69 11.80 -29.51
C VAL A 32 -34.21 10.38 -29.41
N GLY A 33 -34.19 9.62 -30.51
CA GLY A 33 -34.62 8.22 -30.52
C GLY A 33 -33.76 7.33 -29.64
N TYR A 34 -32.43 7.49 -29.69
CA TYR A 34 -31.50 6.75 -28.82
C TYR A 34 -31.77 7.03 -27.34
N THR A 35 -32.01 8.30 -26.98
CA THR A 35 -32.38 8.68 -25.61
C THR A 35 -33.72 8.08 -25.20
N PHE A 36 -34.72 8.17 -26.08
CA PHE A 36 -36.07 7.65 -25.82
C PHE A 36 -36.05 6.15 -25.55
N TRP A 37 -35.48 5.36 -26.45
CA TRP A 37 -35.44 3.91 -26.28
C TRP A 37 -34.59 3.49 -25.08
N LEU A 38 -33.50 4.20 -24.78
CA LEU A 38 -32.72 3.95 -23.55
C LEU A 38 -33.53 4.23 -22.28
N GLY A 39 -34.33 5.29 -22.25
CA GLY A 39 -35.24 5.55 -21.12
C GLY A 39 -36.36 4.51 -21.00
N VAL A 40 -36.88 4.01 -22.13
CA VAL A 40 -37.88 2.93 -22.14
C VAL A 40 -37.34 1.64 -21.52
N LEU A 41 -36.06 1.31 -21.74
CA LEU A 41 -35.41 0.16 -21.08
C LEU A 41 -35.40 0.27 -19.54
N GLY A 42 -35.66 1.46 -18.98
CA GLY A 42 -35.88 1.64 -17.55
C GLY A 42 -37.00 0.77 -16.98
N ILE A 43 -37.96 0.31 -17.80
CA ILE A 43 -39.02 -0.61 -17.36
C ILE A 43 -38.48 -1.96 -16.83
N PHE A 44 -37.30 -2.39 -17.29
CA PHE A 44 -36.67 -3.62 -16.79
C PHE A 44 -36.21 -3.51 -15.34
N SER A 45 -36.16 -2.30 -14.76
CA SER A 45 -35.92 -2.13 -13.32
C SER A 45 -36.99 -2.82 -12.46
N LEU A 46 -38.20 -3.05 -12.99
CA LEU A 46 -39.28 -3.72 -12.27
C LEU A 46 -38.96 -5.18 -11.90
N VAL A 47 -37.93 -5.79 -12.52
CA VAL A 47 -37.41 -7.09 -12.08
C VAL A 47 -36.94 -7.05 -10.62
N PHE A 48 -36.57 -5.87 -10.11
CA PHE A 48 -36.18 -5.68 -8.71
C PHE A 48 -37.37 -5.53 -7.74
N LEU A 49 -38.62 -5.53 -8.20
CA LEU A 49 -39.81 -5.38 -7.34
C LEU A 49 -39.86 -6.38 -6.18
N PRO A 50 -39.57 -7.68 -6.38
CA PRO A 50 -39.62 -8.67 -5.30
C PRO A 50 -38.56 -8.46 -4.20
N PHE A 51 -37.56 -7.61 -4.44
CA PHE A 51 -36.39 -7.47 -3.57
C PHE A 51 -36.55 -6.32 -2.57
N GLY A 52 -37.68 -6.30 -1.86
CA GLY A 52 -37.93 -5.35 -0.78
C GLY A 52 -38.33 -3.94 -1.26
N PHE A 53 -39.03 -3.83 -2.38
CA PHE A 53 -39.56 -2.56 -2.85
C PHE A 53 -40.51 -1.91 -1.82
N ARG A 54 -40.37 -0.60 -1.59
CA ARG A 54 -41.30 0.20 -0.79
C ARG A 54 -41.74 1.45 -1.54
N MET A 55 -42.94 1.94 -1.23
CA MET A 55 -43.38 3.24 -1.71
C MET A 55 -42.62 4.35 -1.00
N LEU A 56 -42.09 5.31 -1.76
CA LEU A 56 -41.47 6.52 -1.24
C LEU A 56 -42.53 7.56 -0.89
N ASN A 57 -42.26 8.40 0.11
CA ASN A 57 -43.11 9.55 0.39
C ASN A 57 -42.95 10.63 -0.71
N PHE A 58 -43.80 11.66 -0.69
CA PHE A 58 -43.82 12.67 -1.76
C PHE A 58 -42.47 13.40 -1.96
N SER A 59 -41.76 13.72 -0.86
CA SER A 59 -40.46 14.40 -0.92
C SER A 59 -39.37 13.47 -1.47
N GLU A 60 -39.28 12.25 -0.92
CA GLU A 60 -38.36 11.20 -1.36
C GLU A 60 -38.55 10.85 -2.85
N ALA A 61 -39.81 10.70 -3.27
CA ALA A 61 -40.16 10.46 -4.66
C ALA A 61 -39.77 11.64 -5.56
N GLY A 62 -39.92 12.88 -5.07
CA GLY A 62 -39.47 14.09 -5.77
C GLY A 62 -37.98 14.09 -6.07
N VAL A 63 -37.13 13.68 -5.10
CA VAL A 63 -35.68 13.56 -5.30
C VAL A 63 -35.36 12.47 -6.32
N ALA A 64 -36.00 11.31 -6.23
CA ALA A 64 -35.82 10.22 -7.19
C ALA A 64 -36.27 10.60 -8.61
N MET A 65 -37.36 11.38 -8.71
CA MET A 65 -37.84 11.94 -9.98
C MET A 65 -36.80 12.86 -10.61
N LEU A 66 -36.24 13.80 -9.84
CA LEU A 66 -35.19 14.69 -10.33
C LEU A 66 -33.94 13.91 -10.77
N ALA A 67 -33.51 12.92 -9.99
CA ALA A 67 -32.36 12.07 -10.33
C ALA A 67 -32.54 11.40 -11.71
N GLY A 68 -33.71 10.81 -11.97
CA GLY A 68 -34.02 10.15 -13.23
C GLY A 68 -34.22 11.12 -14.41
N VAL A 69 -34.85 12.28 -14.18
CA VAL A 69 -35.01 13.32 -15.21
C VAL A 69 -33.65 13.87 -15.64
N PHE A 70 -32.76 14.21 -14.69
CA PHE A 70 -31.42 14.68 -15.01
C PHE A 70 -30.56 13.60 -15.67
N PHE A 71 -30.78 12.32 -15.36
CA PHE A 71 -30.14 11.22 -16.10
C PHE A 71 -30.54 11.21 -17.57
N ILE A 72 -31.84 11.34 -17.88
CA ILE A 72 -32.33 11.40 -19.26
C ILE A 72 -31.81 12.65 -19.99
N LEU A 73 -31.77 13.79 -19.31
CA LEU A 73 -31.19 15.01 -19.86
C LEU A 73 -29.70 14.86 -20.16
N ALA A 74 -28.94 14.22 -19.26
CA ALA A 74 -27.53 13.90 -19.46
C ALA A 74 -27.32 13.01 -20.68
N MET A 75 -28.15 11.97 -20.85
CA MET A 75 -28.12 11.07 -22.00
C MET A 75 -28.50 11.77 -23.31
N LEU A 76 -29.45 12.70 -23.29
CA LEU A 76 -29.83 13.48 -24.46
C LEU A 76 -28.65 14.31 -24.98
N PHE A 77 -28.00 15.05 -24.08
CA PHE A 77 -26.81 15.82 -24.44
C PHE A 77 -25.62 14.95 -24.82
N TYR A 78 -25.45 13.79 -24.16
CA TYR A 78 -24.46 12.79 -24.52
C TYR A 78 -24.62 12.35 -25.99
N PHE A 79 -25.84 11.97 -26.40
CA PHE A 79 -26.08 11.55 -27.78
C PHE A 79 -25.99 12.71 -28.79
N TYR A 80 -26.33 13.94 -28.43
CA TYR A 80 -26.05 15.10 -29.28
C TYR A 80 -24.55 15.36 -29.45
N ALA A 81 -23.75 15.18 -28.40
CA ALA A 81 -22.29 15.29 -28.47
C ALA A 81 -21.67 14.19 -29.36
N LEU A 82 -22.27 13.00 -29.37
CA LEU A 82 -21.90 11.90 -30.28
C LEU A 82 -22.34 12.12 -31.72
N PHE A 83 -23.50 12.74 -31.94
CA PHE A 83 -24.02 13.02 -33.28
C PHE A 83 -23.23 14.11 -34.00
N TYR A 84 -22.87 15.19 -33.30
CA TYR A 84 -22.13 16.30 -33.90
C TYR A 84 -20.61 16.11 -33.89
N GLY A 85 -20.09 15.12 -33.17
CA GLY A 85 -18.65 14.91 -32.96
C GLY A 85 -18.15 13.52 -33.33
N GLU A 86 -16.83 13.35 -33.34
CA GLU A 86 -16.24 12.00 -33.36
C GLU A 86 -16.49 11.33 -32.01
N ALA A 87 -17.06 10.12 -32.06
CA ALA A 87 -17.62 9.45 -30.88
C ALA A 87 -16.65 9.23 -29.71
N SER A 88 -15.33 9.25 -29.90
CA SER A 88 -14.38 9.03 -28.81
C SER A 88 -14.11 10.28 -27.97
N ASN A 89 -13.90 11.44 -28.62
CA ASN A 89 -13.52 12.69 -27.98
C ASN A 89 -14.60 13.25 -27.04
N SER A 90 -15.86 13.24 -27.49
CA SER A 90 -16.99 13.71 -26.69
C SER A 90 -17.15 12.89 -25.41
N VAL A 91 -16.96 11.58 -25.51
CA VAL A 91 -17.17 10.65 -24.39
C VAL A 91 -16.06 10.77 -23.36
N ILE A 92 -14.80 10.93 -23.80
CA ILE A 92 -13.65 11.16 -22.89
C ILE A 92 -13.83 12.47 -22.12
N LEU A 93 -14.27 13.54 -22.79
CA LEU A 93 -14.52 14.81 -22.11
C LEU A 93 -15.59 14.68 -21.02
N ILE A 94 -16.70 13.98 -21.33
CA ILE A 94 -17.78 13.75 -20.36
C ILE A 94 -17.24 12.97 -19.15
N GLY A 95 -16.48 11.90 -19.38
CA GLY A 95 -15.89 11.07 -18.32
C GLY A 95 -14.85 11.79 -17.45
N ALA A 96 -14.08 12.71 -18.02
CA ALA A 96 -13.10 13.50 -17.28
C ALA A 96 -13.74 14.60 -16.42
N VAL A 97 -14.85 15.19 -16.90
CA VAL A 97 -15.46 16.37 -16.28
C VAL A 97 -16.64 16.03 -15.37
N SER A 98 -17.43 14.99 -15.67
CA SER A 98 -18.60 14.65 -14.85
C SER A 98 -18.27 14.43 -13.37
N PRO A 99 -17.17 13.74 -12.98
CA PRO A 99 -16.89 13.50 -11.57
C PRO A 99 -16.53 14.78 -10.81
N ILE A 100 -16.04 15.82 -11.50
CA ILE A 100 -15.78 17.15 -10.92
C ILE A 100 -17.11 17.81 -10.53
N PHE A 101 -18.10 17.75 -11.43
CA PHE A 101 -19.45 18.23 -11.11
C PHE A 101 -20.11 17.37 -10.02
N THR A 102 -19.92 16.05 -10.06
CA THR A 102 -20.40 15.15 -8.99
C THR A 102 -19.80 15.53 -7.65
N PHE A 103 -18.50 15.83 -7.59
CA PHE A 103 -17.84 16.27 -6.36
C PHE A 103 -18.44 17.59 -5.87
N PHE A 104 -18.53 18.59 -6.74
CA PHE A 104 -19.13 19.89 -6.41
C PHE A 104 -20.55 19.75 -5.85
N PHE A 105 -21.44 19.03 -6.55
CA PHE A 105 -22.81 18.82 -6.09
C PHE A 105 -22.89 17.95 -4.83
N SER A 106 -22.05 16.92 -4.70
CA SER A 106 -22.01 16.08 -3.51
C SER A 106 -21.56 16.86 -2.27
N SER A 107 -20.58 17.75 -2.40
CA SER A 107 -20.19 18.64 -1.30
C SER A 107 -21.26 19.67 -1.00
N TRP A 108 -21.89 20.27 -2.00
CA TRP A 108 -22.90 21.32 -1.80
C TRP A 108 -24.26 20.79 -1.28
N ILE A 109 -24.75 19.68 -1.83
CA ILE A 109 -26.08 19.14 -1.53
C ILE A 109 -26.02 18.15 -0.35
N LEU A 110 -24.99 17.32 -0.28
CA LEU A 110 -24.89 16.22 0.70
C LEU A 110 -23.85 16.48 1.80
N GLY A 111 -23.09 17.58 1.74
CA GLY A 111 -22.01 17.85 2.70
C GLY A 111 -20.87 16.84 2.65
N ILE A 112 -20.70 16.12 1.53
CA ILE A 112 -19.65 15.10 1.40
C ILE A 112 -18.29 15.78 1.22
N GLU A 113 -17.35 15.43 2.09
CA GLU A 113 -15.95 15.78 2.00
C GLU A 113 -15.11 14.54 1.68
N LEU A 114 -14.06 14.72 0.86
CA LEU A 114 -13.09 13.65 0.59
C LEU A 114 -11.93 13.76 1.58
N THR A 115 -11.56 12.63 2.20
CA THR A 115 -10.33 12.55 2.99
C THR A 115 -9.09 12.80 2.11
N GLY A 116 -7.97 13.21 2.70
CA GLY A 116 -6.74 13.51 1.94
C GLY A 116 -6.32 12.37 1.00
N HIS A 117 -6.40 11.12 1.46
CA HIS A 117 -6.16 9.94 0.65
C HIS A 117 -7.12 9.83 -0.56
N GLN A 118 -8.42 10.01 -0.32
CA GLN A 118 -9.45 9.93 -1.36
C GLN A 118 -9.33 11.08 -2.37
N LEU A 119 -8.98 12.28 -1.91
CA LEU A 119 -8.77 13.44 -2.77
C LEU A 119 -7.59 13.22 -3.72
N ILE A 120 -6.49 12.64 -3.23
CA ILE A 120 -5.33 12.27 -4.07
C ILE A 120 -5.74 11.25 -5.13
N GLY A 121 -6.41 10.16 -4.73
CA GLY A 121 -6.88 9.14 -5.67
C GLY A 121 -7.85 9.68 -6.72
N PHE A 122 -8.82 10.51 -6.28
CA PHE A 122 -9.74 11.22 -7.16
C PHE A 122 -9.00 12.11 -8.17
N SER A 123 -8.05 12.92 -7.71
CA SER A 123 -7.28 13.85 -8.55
C SER A 123 -6.47 13.12 -9.61
N ILE A 124 -5.86 11.99 -9.25
CA ILE A 124 -5.09 11.14 -10.17
C ILE A 124 -6.02 10.54 -11.25
N LEU A 125 -7.19 10.03 -10.86
CA LEU A 125 -8.15 9.47 -11.81
C LEU A 125 -8.68 10.51 -12.81
N ILE A 126 -8.93 11.75 -12.34
CA ILE A 126 -9.33 12.87 -13.19
C ILE A 126 -8.21 13.28 -14.13
N LEU A 127 -6.98 13.40 -13.62
CA LEU A 127 -5.79 13.72 -14.42
C LEU A 127 -5.61 12.72 -15.56
N GLY A 128 -5.77 11.42 -15.30
CA GLY A 128 -5.73 10.38 -16.32
C GLY A 128 -6.77 10.57 -17.44
N GLY A 129 -8.01 10.91 -17.08
CA GLY A 129 -9.05 11.23 -18.06
C GLY A 129 -8.74 12.49 -18.90
N ILE A 130 -8.18 13.53 -18.28
CA ILE A 130 -7.75 14.76 -18.95
C ILE A 130 -6.61 14.47 -19.94
N ILE A 131 -5.61 13.66 -19.55
CA ILE A 131 -4.52 13.26 -20.45
C ILE A 131 -5.10 12.53 -21.67
N LEU A 132 -6.00 11.54 -21.47
CA LEU A 132 -6.67 10.85 -22.58
C LEU A 132 -7.37 11.82 -23.53
N PHE A 133 -8.07 12.82 -22.99
CA PHE A 133 -8.77 13.81 -23.79
C PHE A 133 -7.82 14.61 -24.69
N PHE A 134 -6.69 15.10 -24.15
CA PHE A 134 -5.72 15.86 -24.92
C PHE A 134 -4.96 15.02 -25.95
N VAL A 135 -4.74 13.72 -25.67
CA VAL A 135 -4.09 12.80 -26.60
C VAL A 135 -4.97 12.49 -27.81
N GLU A 136 -6.29 12.42 -27.64
CA GLU A 136 -7.23 12.19 -28.75
C GLU A 136 -7.73 13.48 -29.44
N LYS A 137 -7.42 14.66 -28.87
CA LYS A 137 -7.95 15.96 -29.34
C LYS A 137 -7.54 16.26 -30.79
N LYS A 138 -8.42 15.93 -31.73
CA LYS A 138 -8.43 16.46 -33.10
C LYS A 138 -9.60 17.42 -33.24
N GLY A 139 -9.34 18.73 -33.12
CA GLY A 139 -10.27 19.79 -33.53
C GLY A 139 -11.68 19.74 -32.92
N LEU A 140 -11.80 19.64 -31.58
CA LEU A 140 -13.10 19.66 -30.91
C LEU A 140 -13.83 21.00 -31.16
N ARG A 141 -14.95 20.96 -31.89
CA ARG A 141 -15.78 22.14 -32.16
C ARG A 141 -16.51 22.58 -30.88
N SER A 142 -16.66 23.89 -30.68
CA SER A 142 -17.31 24.47 -29.50
C SER A 142 -18.71 23.90 -29.23
N LYS A 143 -19.50 23.64 -30.29
CA LYS A 143 -20.84 23.04 -30.17
C LYS A 143 -20.81 21.64 -29.52
N ILE A 144 -19.81 20.82 -29.85
CA ILE A 144 -19.65 19.48 -29.27
C ILE A 144 -19.24 19.59 -27.81
N ALA A 145 -18.31 20.50 -27.50
CA ALA A 145 -17.86 20.75 -26.14
C ALA A 145 -19.02 21.21 -25.24
N ILE A 146 -19.91 22.08 -25.72
CA ILE A 146 -21.08 22.54 -24.98
C ILE A 146 -21.99 21.35 -24.61
N PHE A 147 -22.33 20.49 -25.58
CA PHE A 147 -23.16 19.30 -25.28
C PHE A 147 -22.47 18.33 -24.32
N ALA A 148 -21.16 18.12 -24.47
CA ALA A 148 -20.41 17.28 -23.54
C ALA A 148 -20.39 17.87 -22.12
N LEU A 149 -20.20 19.18 -21.96
CA LEU A 149 -20.22 19.84 -20.66
C LEU A 149 -21.60 19.83 -20.01
N LEU A 150 -22.67 20.08 -20.79
CA LEU A 150 -24.04 19.98 -20.30
C LEU A 150 -24.39 18.54 -19.88
N SER A 151 -23.91 17.55 -20.63
CA SER A 151 -24.04 16.14 -20.27
C SER A 151 -23.31 15.82 -18.96
N ALA A 152 -22.05 16.26 -18.82
CA ALA A 152 -21.25 16.06 -17.62
C ALA A 152 -21.88 16.71 -16.37
N LEU A 153 -22.40 17.94 -16.51
CA LEU A 153 -23.12 18.65 -15.46
C LEU A 153 -24.37 17.89 -15.01
N ALA A 154 -25.21 17.46 -15.96
CA ALA A 154 -26.43 16.73 -15.69
C ALA A 154 -26.15 15.34 -15.09
N PHE A 155 -25.09 14.64 -15.53
CA PHE A 155 -24.64 13.40 -14.90
C PHE A 155 -24.21 13.64 -13.45
N GLY A 156 -23.41 14.67 -13.20
CA GLY A 156 -22.93 14.95 -11.84
C GLY A 156 -24.06 15.26 -10.86
N LEU A 157 -25.08 16.00 -11.30
CA LEU A 157 -26.28 16.23 -10.49
C LEU A 157 -27.11 14.96 -10.32
N SER A 158 -27.33 14.19 -11.39
CA SER A 158 -28.09 12.94 -11.35
C SER A 158 -27.46 11.90 -10.41
N ASN A 159 -26.13 11.73 -10.45
CA ASN A 159 -25.42 10.77 -9.60
C ASN A 159 -25.41 11.20 -8.13
N THR A 160 -25.31 12.52 -7.87
CA THR A 160 -25.46 13.08 -6.51
C THR A 160 -26.87 12.83 -5.95
N LEU A 161 -27.91 13.13 -6.73
CA LEU A 161 -29.29 12.90 -6.30
C LEU A 161 -29.58 11.39 -6.16
N THR A 162 -28.99 10.56 -7.01
CA THR A 162 -29.07 9.09 -6.89
C THR A 162 -28.51 8.62 -5.54
N LYS A 163 -27.38 9.17 -5.09
CA LYS A 163 -26.85 8.88 -3.74
C LYS A 163 -27.82 9.33 -2.66
N SER A 164 -28.39 10.53 -2.78
CA SER A 164 -29.41 11.02 -1.84
C SER A 164 -30.58 10.03 -1.73
N VAL A 165 -31.06 9.49 -2.85
CA VAL A 165 -32.13 8.47 -2.87
C VAL A 165 -31.73 7.22 -2.11
N PHE A 166 -30.48 6.79 -2.23
CA PHE A 166 -29.97 5.60 -1.55
C PHE A 166 -29.68 5.80 -0.05
N GLU A 167 -29.61 7.04 0.44
CA GLU A 167 -29.51 7.30 1.89
C GLU A 167 -30.83 7.03 2.63
N PHE A 168 -31.97 7.24 1.96
CA PHE A 168 -33.28 6.96 2.55
C PHE A 168 -33.94 5.69 1.99
N SER A 169 -33.39 5.02 0.99
CA SER A 169 -34.01 3.82 0.40
C SER A 169 -33.02 2.69 0.14
N ASN A 170 -33.52 1.45 0.11
CA ASN A 170 -32.71 0.32 -0.33
C ASN A 170 -32.47 0.37 -1.85
N PHE A 171 -31.53 -0.48 -2.32
CA PHE A 171 -31.16 -0.53 -3.73
C PHE A 171 -32.36 -0.70 -4.67
N ALA A 172 -33.21 -1.70 -4.41
CA ALA A 172 -34.34 -2.03 -5.27
C ALA A 172 -35.31 -0.86 -5.40
N THR A 173 -35.70 -0.25 -4.27
CA THR A 173 -36.60 0.90 -4.23
C THR A 173 -36.02 2.09 -4.97
N GLY A 174 -34.81 2.51 -4.60
CA GLY A 174 -34.18 3.68 -5.20
C GLY A 174 -33.95 3.49 -6.71
N PHE A 175 -33.46 2.33 -7.11
CA PHE A 175 -33.20 2.01 -8.51
C PHE A 175 -34.50 2.01 -9.33
N ILE A 176 -35.57 1.39 -8.85
CA ILE A 176 -36.88 1.38 -9.53
C ILE A 176 -37.41 2.81 -9.69
N TRP A 177 -37.44 3.60 -8.61
CA TRP A 177 -37.98 4.97 -8.68
C TRP A 177 -37.19 5.87 -9.62
N ILE A 178 -35.86 5.79 -9.63
CA ILE A 178 -35.01 6.58 -10.54
C ILE A 178 -35.21 6.13 -12.00
N LYS A 179 -35.30 4.83 -12.27
CA LYS A 179 -35.52 4.34 -13.65
C LYS A 179 -36.94 4.59 -14.13
N PHE A 180 -37.93 4.50 -13.25
CA PHE A 180 -39.32 4.86 -13.54
C PHE A 180 -39.47 6.36 -13.84
N ALA A 181 -38.76 7.22 -13.10
CA ALA A 181 -38.67 8.64 -13.42
C ALA A 181 -38.09 8.90 -14.83
N GLY A 182 -37.01 8.19 -15.17
CA GLY A 182 -36.43 8.26 -16.51
C GLY A 182 -37.41 7.81 -17.61
N LEU A 183 -38.19 6.74 -17.35
CA LEU A 183 -39.25 6.28 -18.24
C LEU A 183 -40.32 7.36 -18.44
N ILE A 184 -40.83 7.97 -17.37
CA ILE A 184 -41.80 9.09 -17.46
C ILE A 184 -41.22 10.26 -18.25
N ALA A 185 -39.97 10.62 -17.98
CA ALA A 185 -39.28 11.72 -18.66
C ALA A 185 -39.23 11.49 -20.18
N VAL A 186 -38.88 10.29 -20.65
CA VAL A 186 -38.88 10.01 -22.09
C VAL A 186 -40.30 9.85 -22.67
N LEU A 187 -41.27 9.32 -21.92
CA LEU A 187 -42.67 9.29 -22.37
C LEU A 187 -43.24 10.69 -22.58
N SER A 188 -42.79 11.68 -21.81
CA SER A 188 -43.15 13.08 -22.02
C SER A 188 -42.70 13.62 -23.38
N PHE A 189 -41.67 13.03 -24.01
CA PHE A 189 -41.26 13.42 -25.38
C PHE A 189 -42.39 13.17 -26.38
N LEU A 190 -43.25 12.17 -26.11
CA LEU A 190 -44.41 11.86 -26.95
C LEU A 190 -45.49 12.94 -26.90
N LEU A 191 -45.45 13.88 -25.95
CA LEU A 191 -46.38 15.01 -25.95
C LEU A 191 -46.05 15.98 -27.11
N PHE A 192 -44.78 16.06 -27.52
CA PHE A 192 -44.31 17.01 -28.52
C PHE A 192 -44.27 16.39 -29.94
N PRO A 193 -45.06 16.90 -30.90
CA PRO A 193 -45.10 16.35 -32.26
C PRO A 193 -43.73 16.26 -32.96
N ALA A 194 -42.87 17.27 -32.74
CA ALA A 194 -41.53 17.31 -33.32
C ALA A 194 -40.61 16.18 -32.82
N LEU A 195 -40.75 15.78 -31.55
CA LEU A 195 -39.96 14.68 -30.98
C LEU A 195 -40.55 13.32 -31.37
N ARG A 196 -41.89 13.19 -31.41
CA ARG A 196 -42.59 11.99 -31.91
C ARG A 196 -42.13 11.60 -33.31
N GLY A 197 -42.06 12.58 -34.22
CA GLY A 197 -41.58 12.35 -35.59
C GLY A 197 -40.18 11.75 -35.61
N LYS A 198 -39.26 12.32 -34.82
CA LYS A 198 -37.89 11.81 -34.68
C LYS A 198 -37.81 10.41 -34.07
N ILE A 199 -38.73 10.03 -33.17
CA ILE A 199 -38.72 8.72 -32.51
C ILE A 199 -39.23 7.60 -33.44
N PHE A 200 -40.40 7.81 -34.06
CA PHE A 200 -41.08 6.76 -34.83
C PHE A 200 -40.73 6.76 -36.32
N ASN A 201 -40.37 7.92 -36.87
CA ASN A 201 -40.01 8.09 -38.29
C ASN A 201 -38.62 8.76 -38.41
N PRO A 202 -37.54 8.10 -37.97
CA PRO A 202 -36.21 8.70 -37.98
C PRO A 202 -35.66 8.90 -39.41
N GLU A 203 -34.97 10.02 -39.65
CA GLU A 203 -34.31 10.38 -40.93
C GLU A 203 -33.01 9.57 -41.20
N GLY A 204 -32.81 8.46 -40.47
CA GLY A 204 -31.70 7.52 -40.65
C GLY A 204 -31.97 6.25 -39.84
N ARG A 205 -31.57 5.09 -40.38
CA ARG A 205 -31.71 3.79 -39.70
C ARG A 205 -30.33 3.24 -39.36
N ASP A 206 -30.23 2.57 -38.23
CA ASP A 206 -29.01 1.87 -37.85
C ASP A 206 -28.79 0.65 -38.75
N GLU A 207 -27.57 0.47 -39.24
CA GLU A 207 -27.14 -0.73 -39.95
C GLU A 207 -26.46 -1.70 -38.97
N PHE A 208 -27.13 -2.84 -38.71
CA PHE A 208 -26.63 -3.89 -37.84
C PHE A 208 -25.97 -5.00 -38.66
N HIS A 209 -24.75 -5.43 -38.27
CA HIS A 209 -24.22 -6.70 -38.78
C HIS A 209 -24.96 -7.90 -38.18
N ASN A 210 -25.28 -7.84 -36.88
CA ASN A 210 -26.07 -8.86 -36.20
C ASN A 210 -26.96 -8.21 -35.14
N LYS A 211 -28.24 -8.10 -35.46
CA LYS A 211 -29.26 -7.46 -34.62
C LYS A 211 -29.40 -8.16 -33.26
N TRP A 212 -29.42 -9.49 -33.23
CA TRP A 212 -29.57 -10.26 -31.99
C TRP A 212 -28.38 -10.09 -31.05
N ALA A 213 -27.17 -10.18 -31.57
CA ALA A 213 -25.95 -9.94 -30.79
C ALA A 213 -25.92 -8.52 -30.21
N TYR A 214 -26.43 -7.53 -30.96
CA TYR A 214 -26.51 -6.15 -30.49
C TYR A 214 -27.46 -6.01 -29.30
N PHE A 215 -28.66 -6.61 -29.37
CA PHE A 215 -29.61 -6.57 -28.25
C PHE A 215 -29.11 -7.32 -27.02
N LEU A 216 -28.41 -8.45 -27.18
CA LEU A 216 -27.73 -9.13 -26.08
C LEU A 216 -26.68 -8.22 -25.43
N ASN A 217 -25.87 -7.52 -26.24
CA ASN A 217 -24.90 -6.56 -25.74
C ASN A 217 -25.57 -5.36 -25.02
N ARG A 218 -26.76 -4.92 -25.44
CA ARG A 218 -27.54 -3.91 -24.70
C ARG A 218 -27.94 -4.40 -23.31
N GLY A 219 -28.34 -5.67 -23.18
CA GLY A 219 -28.60 -6.30 -21.89
C GLY A 219 -27.35 -6.35 -21.01
N TYR A 220 -26.21 -6.73 -21.59
CA TYR A 220 -24.91 -6.73 -20.91
C TYR A 220 -24.49 -5.33 -20.43
N ALA A 221 -24.61 -4.30 -21.28
CA ALA A 221 -24.42 -2.89 -20.88
C ALA A 221 -25.38 -2.47 -19.76
N GLY A 222 -26.63 -2.95 -19.81
CA GLY A 222 -27.63 -2.76 -18.76
C GLY A 222 -27.16 -3.29 -17.41
N ALA A 223 -26.58 -4.49 -17.36
CA ALA A 223 -25.97 -5.04 -16.14
C ALA A 223 -24.81 -4.16 -15.64
N GLY A 224 -23.98 -3.64 -16.56
CA GLY A 224 -22.95 -2.65 -16.22
C GLY A 224 -23.54 -1.39 -15.58
N SER A 225 -24.67 -0.88 -16.09
CA SER A 225 -25.38 0.25 -15.48
C SER A 225 -25.91 -0.08 -14.09
N VAL A 226 -26.50 -1.26 -13.88
CA VAL A 226 -26.95 -1.70 -12.54
C VAL A 226 -25.79 -1.71 -11.54
N LEU A 227 -24.61 -2.22 -11.96
CA LEU A 227 -23.41 -2.22 -11.13
C LEU A 227 -22.91 -0.80 -10.79
N VAL A 228 -23.01 0.17 -11.71
CA VAL A 228 -22.69 1.58 -11.40
C VAL A 228 -23.62 2.12 -10.30
N TYR A 229 -24.93 1.89 -10.41
CA TYR A 229 -25.87 2.32 -9.36
C TYR A 229 -25.61 1.62 -8.03
N TYR A 230 -25.25 0.34 -8.06
CA TYR A 230 -24.90 -0.40 -6.85
C TYR A 230 -23.59 0.11 -6.23
N ALA A 231 -22.62 0.51 -7.06
CA ALA A 231 -21.41 1.19 -6.57
C ALA A 231 -21.73 2.57 -5.96
N LEU A 232 -22.67 3.33 -6.53
CA LEU A 232 -23.15 4.60 -5.96
C LEU A 232 -23.87 4.41 -4.61
N LEU A 233 -24.60 3.31 -4.41
CA LEU A 233 -25.16 2.97 -3.10
C LEU A 233 -24.04 2.79 -2.06
N LEU A 234 -23.01 2.00 -2.41
CA LEU A 234 -21.94 1.59 -1.48
C LEU A 234 -20.85 2.65 -1.26
N GLY A 235 -20.60 3.53 -2.23
CA GLY A 235 -19.44 4.41 -2.27
C GLY A 235 -19.79 5.90 -2.27
N LEU A 236 -18.75 6.74 -2.28
CA LEU A 236 -18.90 8.17 -2.47
C LEU A 236 -19.10 8.48 -3.97
N PRO A 237 -20.13 9.25 -4.36
CA PRO A 237 -20.43 9.54 -5.76
C PRO A 237 -19.24 10.05 -6.59
N PRO A 238 -18.45 11.05 -6.14
CA PRO A 238 -17.33 11.53 -6.95
C PRO A 238 -16.26 10.46 -7.18
N LEU A 239 -16.03 9.55 -6.23
CA LEU A 239 -15.08 8.47 -6.39
C LEU A 239 -15.59 7.42 -7.36
N VAL A 240 -16.85 6.97 -7.21
CA VAL A 240 -17.50 6.04 -8.15
C VAL A 240 -17.49 6.61 -9.56
N ASP A 241 -17.86 7.87 -9.74
CA ASP A 241 -17.89 8.51 -11.05
C ASP A 241 -16.50 8.64 -11.66
N SER A 242 -15.47 8.95 -10.85
CA SER A 242 -14.09 9.03 -11.34
C SER A 242 -13.56 7.70 -11.88
N THR A 243 -14.11 6.56 -11.41
CA THR A 243 -13.77 5.25 -11.97
C THR A 243 -14.21 5.10 -13.43
N TYR A 244 -15.13 5.93 -13.94
CA TYR A 244 -15.55 5.91 -15.35
C TYR A 244 -14.37 5.95 -16.33
N ASN A 245 -13.26 6.59 -15.96
CA ASN A 245 -12.04 6.63 -16.76
C ASN A 245 -11.37 5.24 -16.93
N LEU A 246 -11.63 4.29 -16.03
CA LEU A 246 -11.13 2.90 -16.16
C LEU A 246 -11.68 2.18 -17.38
N LYS A 247 -12.89 2.52 -17.84
CA LYS A 247 -13.47 1.89 -19.02
C LYS A 247 -12.55 2.02 -20.24
N TYR A 248 -11.75 3.08 -20.32
CA TYR A 248 -10.83 3.33 -21.42
C TYR A 248 -9.65 2.37 -21.45
N ILE A 249 -9.25 1.80 -20.30
CA ILE A 249 -8.28 0.71 -20.25
C ILE A 249 -8.83 -0.48 -21.05
N PHE A 250 -10.08 -0.88 -20.77
CA PHE A 250 -10.71 -2.01 -21.44
C PHE A 250 -11.01 -1.72 -22.93
N ILE A 251 -11.41 -0.49 -23.26
CA ILE A 251 -11.60 -0.08 -24.66
C ILE A 251 -10.28 -0.11 -25.44
N PHE A 252 -9.19 0.36 -24.83
CA PHE A 252 -7.86 0.34 -25.45
C PHE A 252 -7.37 -1.10 -25.66
N LEU A 253 -7.44 -1.93 -24.63
CA LEU A 253 -7.04 -3.34 -24.70
C LEU A 253 -7.88 -4.12 -25.71
N GLY A 254 -9.21 -3.94 -25.71
CA GLY A 254 -10.09 -4.57 -26.70
C GLY A 254 -9.86 -4.05 -28.11
N GLY A 255 -9.61 -2.74 -28.28
CA GLY A 255 -9.22 -2.16 -29.56
C GLY A 255 -7.93 -2.79 -30.10
N TRP A 256 -6.93 -2.98 -29.24
CA TRP A 256 -5.66 -3.59 -29.64
C TRP A 256 -5.78 -5.10 -29.91
N LEU A 257 -6.33 -5.86 -28.97
CA LEU A 257 -6.32 -7.32 -29.00
C LEU A 257 -7.42 -7.93 -29.88
N ILE A 258 -8.62 -7.32 -29.89
CA ILE A 258 -9.81 -7.87 -30.57
C ILE A 258 -10.03 -7.18 -31.91
N LEU A 259 -9.95 -5.85 -31.95
CA LEU A 259 -10.19 -5.09 -33.19
C LEU A 259 -8.93 -4.92 -34.04
N HIS A 260 -7.77 -5.35 -33.54
CA HIS A 260 -6.47 -5.18 -34.18
C HIS A 260 -6.19 -3.73 -34.60
N GLU A 261 -6.69 -2.75 -33.84
CA GLU A 261 -6.42 -1.33 -34.05
C GLU A 261 -4.92 -1.05 -33.85
N ARG A 262 -4.30 -0.34 -34.81
CA ARG A 262 -2.89 0.01 -34.75
C ARG A 262 -2.70 1.40 -34.15
N PHE A 263 -2.13 1.46 -32.96
CA PHE A 263 -1.72 2.71 -32.32
C PHE A 263 -0.22 2.97 -32.59
N ARG A 264 0.16 4.22 -32.93
CA ARG A 264 1.55 4.59 -33.25
C ARG A 264 1.90 5.99 -32.74
N GLY A 265 3.20 6.22 -32.53
CA GLY A 265 3.76 7.53 -32.18
C GLY A 265 3.24 8.11 -30.87
N TRP A 266 3.08 9.43 -30.81
CA TRP A 266 2.65 10.17 -29.62
C TRP A 266 1.28 9.75 -29.09
N VAL A 267 0.38 9.28 -29.95
CA VAL A 267 -0.95 8.80 -29.52
C VAL A 267 -0.83 7.53 -28.67
N LEU A 268 0.06 6.61 -29.05
CA LEU A 268 0.29 5.39 -28.25
C LEU A 268 0.91 5.73 -26.89
N VAL A 269 1.96 6.56 -26.89
CA VAL A 269 2.64 6.99 -25.67
C VAL A 269 1.66 7.69 -24.73
N GLY A 270 0.90 8.65 -25.24
CA GLY A 270 -0.09 9.38 -24.46
C GLY A 270 -1.19 8.49 -23.87
N LYS A 271 -1.68 7.50 -24.64
CA LYS A 271 -2.63 6.51 -24.13
C LYS A 271 -2.02 5.68 -23.01
N ILE A 272 -0.84 5.08 -23.21
CA ILE A 272 -0.15 4.28 -22.18
C ILE A 272 0.05 5.10 -20.90
N THR A 273 0.55 6.34 -21.02
CA THR A 273 0.75 7.23 -19.87
C THR A 273 -0.56 7.46 -19.12
N ALA A 274 -1.64 7.77 -19.84
CA ALA A 274 -2.92 8.02 -19.19
C ALA A 274 -3.48 6.76 -18.51
N LEU A 275 -3.36 5.58 -19.14
CA LEU A 275 -3.79 4.32 -18.53
C LEU A 275 -2.96 3.96 -17.30
N ALA A 276 -1.67 4.25 -17.29
CA ALA A 276 -0.80 4.07 -16.13
C ALA A 276 -1.22 5.00 -14.97
N VAL A 277 -1.49 6.27 -15.26
CA VAL A 277 -2.00 7.24 -14.28
C VAL A 277 -3.34 6.78 -13.70
N ILE A 278 -4.29 6.35 -14.54
CA ILE A 278 -5.59 5.83 -14.09
C ILE A 278 -5.41 4.59 -13.21
N SER A 279 -4.55 3.66 -13.62
CA SER A 279 -4.28 2.42 -12.86
C SER A 279 -3.66 2.73 -11.50
N PHE A 280 -2.73 3.69 -11.44
CA PHE A 280 -2.15 4.15 -10.19
C PHE A 280 -3.19 4.79 -9.27
N GLY A 281 -4.11 5.59 -9.80
CA GLY A 281 -5.22 6.17 -9.02
C GLY A 281 -6.13 5.11 -8.39
N VAL A 282 -6.42 4.03 -9.11
CA VAL A 282 -7.18 2.89 -8.55
C VAL A 282 -6.39 2.15 -7.49
N LEU A 283 -5.12 1.83 -7.74
CA LEU A 283 -4.27 1.15 -6.75
C LEU A 283 -4.13 1.97 -5.48
N TRP A 284 -4.02 3.29 -5.62
CA TRP A 284 -4.01 4.22 -4.49
C TRP A 284 -5.30 4.09 -3.68
N LEU A 285 -6.48 4.28 -4.32
CA LEU A 285 -7.76 4.13 -3.63
C LEU A 285 -7.95 2.73 -3.01
N ALA A 286 -7.50 1.68 -3.70
CA ALA A 286 -7.57 0.31 -3.19
C ALA A 286 -6.71 0.13 -1.94
N ALA A 287 -5.52 0.72 -1.89
CA ALA A 287 -4.66 0.70 -0.70
C ALA A 287 -5.32 1.40 0.50
N GLY A 288 -5.95 2.55 0.30
CA GLY A 288 -6.68 3.22 1.40
C GLY A 288 -7.94 2.50 1.84
N GLU A 289 -8.68 1.88 0.91
CA GLU A 289 -9.83 1.04 1.26
C GLU A 289 -9.41 -0.22 2.01
N TYR A 290 -8.29 -0.85 1.61
CA TYR A 290 -7.71 -1.99 2.32
C TYR A 290 -7.34 -1.61 3.76
N TYR A 291 -6.66 -0.47 3.94
CA TYR A 291 -6.30 0.06 5.25
C TYR A 291 -7.51 0.32 6.17
N LYS A 292 -8.67 0.65 5.60
CA LYS A 292 -9.92 0.93 6.36
C LYS A 292 -10.81 -0.29 6.62
N SER A 293 -10.61 -1.41 5.90
CA SER A 293 -11.53 -2.55 5.96
C SER A 293 -11.34 -3.43 7.21
N ASP A 294 -12.39 -4.13 7.68
CA ASP A 294 -12.31 -5.09 8.80
C ASP A 294 -11.33 -6.26 8.56
N ALA A 295 -10.85 -6.47 7.33
CA ALA A 295 -9.73 -7.37 7.05
C ALA A 295 -8.43 -6.88 7.70
N TRP A 296 -8.28 -5.57 7.93
CA TRP A 296 -7.25 -4.99 8.77
C TRP A 296 -7.51 -5.27 10.26
N ALA A 297 -8.78 -5.25 10.69
CA ALA A 297 -9.16 -5.55 12.07
C ALA A 297 -9.05 -7.04 12.42
N SER A 298 -9.22 -7.96 11.47
CA SER A 298 -9.03 -9.40 11.69
C SER A 298 -7.57 -9.84 11.73
N VAL A 299 -6.66 -9.08 11.09
CA VAL A 299 -5.21 -9.29 11.27
C VAL A 299 -4.70 -8.73 12.61
N ARG A 300 -5.43 -7.78 13.25
CA ARG A 300 -5.14 -7.36 14.64
C ARG A 300 -5.25 -8.49 15.68
N TRP A 301 -5.82 -9.65 15.34
CA TRP A 301 -6.10 -10.72 16.30
C TRP A 301 -5.78 -12.13 15.79
N ALA A 302 -5.07 -12.26 14.67
CA ALA A 302 -4.53 -13.53 14.21
C ALA A 302 -3.06 -13.69 14.65
N SER A 303 -2.69 -13.20 15.84
CA SER A 303 -1.61 -13.84 16.59
C SER A 303 -2.23 -15.06 17.24
N ASP A 304 -1.73 -16.26 16.93
CA ASP A 304 -1.96 -17.41 17.79
C ASP A 304 -1.57 -16.97 19.21
N ALA A 305 -2.54 -16.82 20.11
CA ALA A 305 -2.29 -16.38 21.48
C ALA A 305 -1.32 -17.34 22.21
N ASP A 306 -1.22 -18.58 21.73
CA ASP A 306 -0.36 -19.65 22.23
C ASP A 306 1.01 -19.72 21.52
N ARG A 307 1.30 -18.79 20.61
CA ARG A 307 2.58 -18.75 19.89
C ARG A 307 3.72 -18.40 20.84
N GLN A 308 4.65 -19.33 21.02
CA GLN A 308 5.88 -19.06 21.77
C GLN A 308 6.78 -18.09 21.01
N ILE A 309 6.80 -16.83 21.44
CA ILE A 309 7.76 -15.82 20.95
C ILE A 309 9.06 -15.98 21.72
N ILE A 310 10.18 -15.98 20.99
CA ILE A 310 11.51 -15.89 21.60
C ILE A 310 11.91 -14.42 21.65
N TRP A 311 11.97 -13.88 22.86
CA TRP A 311 12.48 -12.54 23.12
C TRP A 311 13.95 -12.59 23.52
N GLY A 312 14.75 -11.77 22.87
CA GLY A 312 16.13 -11.51 23.21
C GLY A 312 16.45 -10.02 23.25
N VAL A 313 17.69 -9.70 23.56
CA VAL A 313 18.22 -8.32 23.56
C VAL A 313 19.53 -8.26 22.79
N THR A 314 19.91 -7.09 22.31
CA THR A 314 21.31 -6.83 21.94
C THR A 314 22.03 -6.15 23.08
N PHE A 315 23.29 -6.52 23.31
CA PHE A 315 24.16 -5.87 24.27
C PHE A 315 25.46 -5.38 23.61
N SER A 316 25.79 -4.12 23.88
CA SER A 316 27.00 -3.42 23.49
C SER A 316 27.74 -2.96 24.74
N GLN A 317 28.90 -3.57 24.98
CA GLN A 317 29.82 -3.14 26.04
C GLN A 317 30.20 -1.67 25.88
N LYS A 318 30.59 -1.24 24.67
CA LYS A 318 30.99 0.14 24.39
C LYS A 318 29.89 1.14 24.72
N PHE A 319 28.66 0.86 24.32
CA PHE A 319 27.56 1.79 24.56
C PHE A 319 27.23 1.91 26.04
N SER A 320 27.28 0.79 26.78
CA SER A 320 27.16 0.81 28.24
C SER A 320 28.23 1.70 28.89
N GLU A 321 29.49 1.57 28.47
CA GLU A 321 30.60 2.41 28.96
C GLU A 321 30.39 3.90 28.62
N MET A 322 29.93 4.21 27.40
CA MET A 322 29.64 5.58 26.95
C MET A 322 28.49 6.24 27.72
N LEU A 323 27.51 5.45 28.19
CA LEU A 323 26.46 5.91 29.10
C LEU A 323 26.97 6.18 30.54
N GLY A 324 28.25 5.92 30.81
CA GLY A 324 28.86 6.07 32.14
C GLY A 324 28.44 4.98 33.13
N LEU A 325 28.07 3.80 32.62
CA LEU A 325 27.73 2.61 33.41
C LEU A 325 28.95 1.71 33.59
N ASP A 326 28.95 0.92 34.66
CA ASP A 326 29.74 -0.31 34.70
C ASP A 326 29.08 -1.33 33.76
N TRP A 327 29.78 -1.72 32.71
CA TRP A 327 29.23 -2.61 31.70
C TRP A 327 28.99 -4.02 32.23
N ARG A 328 29.76 -4.50 33.22
CA ARG A 328 29.57 -5.82 33.84
C ARG A 328 28.32 -5.82 34.68
N GLU A 329 28.12 -4.78 35.51
CA GLU A 329 26.89 -4.66 36.30
C GLU A 329 25.64 -4.57 35.41
N ASN A 330 25.71 -3.82 34.31
CA ASN A 330 24.62 -3.73 33.34
C ASN A 330 24.36 -5.08 32.65
N TYR A 331 25.41 -5.73 32.15
CA TYR A 331 25.32 -7.03 31.51
C TYR A 331 24.72 -8.10 32.43
N ASP A 332 25.23 -8.18 33.66
CA ASP A 332 24.77 -9.11 34.68
C ASP A 332 23.32 -8.80 35.07
N ALA A 333 22.92 -7.52 35.14
CA ALA A 333 21.53 -7.14 35.38
C ALA A 333 20.61 -7.59 34.22
N ILE A 334 21.05 -7.42 32.97
CA ILE A 334 20.31 -7.92 31.80
C ILE A 334 20.11 -9.44 31.91
N LEU A 335 21.18 -10.19 32.19
CA LEU A 335 21.10 -11.66 32.25
C LEU A 335 20.31 -12.17 33.46
N ASN A 336 20.47 -11.57 34.63
CA ASN A 336 19.93 -12.10 35.89
C ASN A 336 18.58 -11.49 36.29
N ASP A 337 18.28 -10.24 35.91
CA ASP A 337 17.01 -9.56 36.22
C ASP A 337 16.04 -9.67 35.04
N LEU A 338 16.45 -9.31 33.81
CA LEU A 338 15.60 -9.44 32.62
C LEU A 338 15.48 -10.89 32.14
N LYS A 339 16.53 -11.71 32.28
CA LYS A 339 16.54 -13.14 31.89
C LYS A 339 16.06 -13.42 30.45
N PRO A 340 16.59 -12.72 29.44
CA PRO A 340 16.18 -12.94 28.06
C PRO A 340 16.54 -14.36 27.61
N LYS A 341 15.72 -14.97 26.75
CA LYS A 341 16.04 -16.31 26.21
C LYS A 341 17.24 -16.30 25.27
N ARG A 342 17.51 -15.15 24.64
CA ARG A 342 18.62 -14.96 23.69
C ARG A 342 19.27 -13.60 23.87
N ILE A 343 20.54 -13.50 23.49
CA ILE A 343 21.28 -12.25 23.47
C ILE A 343 22.12 -12.16 22.20
N ARG A 344 22.17 -10.97 21.58
CA ARG A 344 23.12 -10.65 20.51
C ARG A 344 24.31 -9.94 21.16
N LEU A 345 25.49 -10.53 21.05
CA LEU A 345 26.76 -9.97 21.52
C LEU A 345 27.59 -9.50 20.34
N ILE A 346 28.41 -8.47 20.57
CA ILE A 346 29.12 -7.77 19.52
C ILE A 346 30.63 -7.88 19.77
N ALA A 347 31.31 -8.63 18.91
CA ALA A 347 32.76 -8.76 18.94
C ALA A 347 33.38 -7.54 18.26
N TYR A 348 33.55 -6.44 19.00
CA TYR A 348 34.16 -5.21 18.48
C TYR A 348 35.64 -5.43 18.17
N TRP A 349 36.03 -5.26 16.90
CA TRP A 349 37.38 -5.56 16.43
C TRP A 349 38.45 -4.73 17.14
N ASP A 350 38.26 -3.42 17.26
CA ASP A 350 39.16 -2.53 18.00
C ASP A 350 39.28 -2.81 19.51
N LYS A 351 38.31 -3.48 20.16
CA LYS A 351 38.46 -3.93 21.56
C LYS A 351 39.14 -5.28 21.66
N ILE A 352 38.84 -6.20 20.75
CA ILE A 352 39.40 -7.55 20.77
C ILE A 352 40.84 -7.54 20.24
N GLU A 353 41.18 -6.73 19.25
CA GLU A 353 42.51 -6.64 18.65
C GLU A 353 42.94 -5.16 18.48
N PRO A 354 43.15 -4.42 19.59
CA PRO A 354 43.56 -3.02 19.55
C PRO A 354 44.94 -2.81 18.91
N GLU A 355 45.80 -3.83 18.95
CA GLU A 355 47.10 -3.86 18.28
C GLU A 355 47.25 -5.15 17.47
N LYS A 356 47.86 -5.06 16.28
CA LYS A 356 48.01 -6.20 15.35
C LYS A 356 48.58 -7.44 16.05
N GLY A 357 47.82 -8.53 16.02
CA GLY A 357 48.19 -9.82 16.60
C GLY A 357 48.13 -9.90 18.13
N LYS A 358 47.67 -8.85 18.82
CA LYS A 358 47.48 -8.85 20.29
C LYS A 358 45.99 -8.88 20.62
N PHE A 359 45.50 -10.07 20.94
CA PHE A 359 44.08 -10.29 21.24
C PHE A 359 43.76 -10.17 22.73
N TYR A 360 42.66 -9.48 23.06
CA TYR A 360 42.13 -9.26 24.40
C TYR A 360 40.72 -9.84 24.52
N PHE A 361 40.62 -11.13 24.84
CA PHE A 361 39.35 -11.81 24.96
C PHE A 361 38.71 -11.75 26.36
N ASN A 362 39.40 -11.26 27.39
CA ASN A 362 38.93 -11.37 28.78
C ASN A 362 37.49 -10.87 29.01
N ASP A 363 37.12 -9.74 28.40
CA ASP A 363 35.77 -9.16 28.55
C ASP A 363 34.73 -9.94 27.74
N PHE A 364 35.07 -10.40 26.54
CA PHE A 364 34.13 -11.13 25.68
C PHE A 364 33.97 -12.60 26.13
N ASP A 365 35.05 -13.21 26.64
CA ASP A 365 35.02 -14.50 27.33
C ASP A 365 34.10 -14.44 28.54
N TYR A 366 34.14 -13.35 29.34
CA TYR A 366 33.21 -13.17 30.44
C TYR A 366 31.75 -13.15 29.94
N GLN A 367 31.46 -12.37 28.89
CA GLN A 367 30.11 -12.31 28.33
C GLN A 367 29.62 -13.68 27.84
N MET A 368 30.43 -14.40 27.07
CA MET A 368 30.07 -15.72 26.56
C MET A 368 29.85 -16.75 27.69
N ASN A 369 30.78 -16.81 28.65
CA ASN A 369 30.71 -17.75 29.78
C ASN A 369 29.51 -17.46 30.69
N GLU A 370 29.21 -16.19 30.94
CA GLU A 370 28.10 -15.81 31.81
C GLU A 370 26.75 -16.08 31.13
N ALA A 371 26.63 -15.83 29.83
CA ALA A 371 25.46 -16.24 29.06
C ALA A 371 25.24 -17.76 29.12
N GLU A 372 26.30 -18.57 28.97
CA GLU A 372 26.21 -20.02 29.17
C GLU A 372 25.77 -20.39 30.58
N ARG A 373 26.38 -19.78 31.61
CA ARG A 373 26.11 -20.06 33.02
C ARG A 373 24.63 -19.91 33.37
N VAL A 374 23.95 -18.91 32.80
CA VAL A 374 22.53 -18.66 33.01
C VAL A 374 21.62 -19.26 31.93
N GLY A 375 22.18 -20.01 30.97
CA GLY A 375 21.44 -20.72 29.93
C GLY A 375 20.91 -19.84 28.78
N VAL A 376 21.44 -18.63 28.62
CA VAL A 376 21.08 -17.69 27.55
C VAL A 376 21.87 -18.01 26.28
N ARG A 377 21.18 -18.07 25.13
CA ARG A 377 21.79 -18.40 23.83
C ARG A 377 22.28 -17.16 23.10
N VAL A 378 23.43 -17.25 22.45
CA VAL A 378 24.16 -16.10 21.88
C VAL A 378 24.15 -16.09 20.35
N VAL A 379 23.73 -14.97 19.78
CA VAL A 379 24.12 -14.56 18.41
C VAL A 379 25.38 -13.72 18.52
N LEU A 380 26.45 -14.16 17.89
CA LEU A 380 27.74 -13.48 17.97
C LEU A 380 27.97 -12.71 16.66
N ALA A 381 27.95 -11.39 16.74
CA ALA A 381 28.24 -10.51 15.61
C ALA A 381 29.74 -10.26 15.47
N VAL A 382 30.28 -10.53 14.29
CA VAL A 382 31.71 -10.42 13.95
C VAL A 382 31.87 -9.81 12.56
N GLY A 383 32.94 -9.02 12.37
CA GLY A 383 33.20 -8.24 11.16
C GLY A 383 33.76 -6.85 11.48
N GLN A 384 33.87 -6.00 10.47
CA GLN A 384 34.24 -4.59 10.63
C GLN A 384 33.04 -3.70 10.92
N LYS A 385 31.89 -3.92 10.27
CA LYS A 385 30.64 -3.18 10.48
C LYS A 385 29.75 -3.97 11.44
N LEU A 386 29.48 -3.41 12.61
CA LEU A 386 28.73 -4.05 13.69
C LEU A 386 27.68 -3.10 14.27
N PRO A 387 26.76 -3.58 15.13
CA PRO A 387 25.73 -2.72 15.70
C PRO A 387 26.29 -1.62 16.64
N ARG A 388 25.59 -0.47 16.67
CA ARG A 388 25.88 0.84 17.32
C ARG A 388 26.63 1.82 16.42
N TRP A 389 26.31 3.11 16.52
CA TRP A 389 27.05 4.19 15.85
C TRP A 389 28.32 4.58 16.64
N PRO A 390 29.44 4.89 15.96
CA PRO A 390 29.70 4.62 14.54
C PRO A 390 29.76 3.11 14.30
N GLU A 391 29.20 2.63 13.20
CA GLU A 391 29.00 1.18 12.95
C GLU A 391 30.29 0.43 12.67
N CYS A 392 31.33 1.10 12.20
CA CYS A 392 32.60 0.46 11.90
C CYS A 392 33.59 0.61 13.05
N HIS A 393 34.11 -0.54 13.50
CA HIS A 393 34.97 -0.63 14.68
C HIS A 393 36.35 -1.18 14.33
N VAL A 394 36.94 -0.65 13.27
CA VAL A 394 38.24 -1.06 12.74
C VAL A 394 39.36 -0.40 13.56
N PRO A 395 40.34 -1.17 14.08
CA PRO A 395 41.46 -0.58 14.80
C PRO A 395 42.39 0.19 13.85
N ASP A 396 43.02 1.25 14.35
CA ASP A 396 43.86 2.17 13.56
C ASP A 396 45.00 1.49 12.76
N TRP A 397 45.46 0.33 13.21
CA TRP A 397 46.55 -0.41 12.56
C TRP A 397 46.09 -1.22 11.33
N ALA A 398 44.80 -1.57 11.24
CA ALA A 398 44.26 -2.43 10.19
C ALA A 398 44.09 -1.64 8.90
N LYS A 399 44.62 -2.18 7.78
CA LYS A 399 44.64 -1.48 6.49
C LYS A 399 44.23 -2.34 5.30
N SER A 400 43.97 -3.62 5.53
CA SER A 400 43.69 -4.57 4.46
C SER A 400 42.61 -5.56 4.84
N ASP A 401 41.90 -6.07 3.83
CA ASP A 401 40.94 -7.18 3.96
C ASP A 401 41.55 -8.41 4.64
N GLN A 402 42.85 -8.65 4.46
CA GLN A 402 43.54 -9.76 5.09
C GLN A 402 43.62 -9.60 6.61
N ASP A 403 43.72 -8.37 7.12
CA ASP A 403 43.68 -8.09 8.56
C ASP A 403 42.30 -8.44 9.13
N LEU A 404 41.22 -8.08 8.41
CA LEU A 404 39.84 -8.41 8.80
C LEU A 404 39.62 -9.93 8.82
N LEU A 405 40.06 -10.64 7.78
CA LEU A 405 39.91 -12.09 7.72
C LEU A 405 40.68 -12.80 8.84
N GLN A 406 41.87 -12.31 9.22
CA GLN A 406 42.63 -12.86 10.37
C GLN A 406 41.90 -12.62 11.70
N TYR A 407 41.31 -11.44 11.87
CA TYR A 407 40.49 -11.13 13.03
C TYR A 407 39.27 -12.04 13.13
N VAL A 408 38.48 -12.15 12.05
CA VAL A 408 37.30 -13.02 11.98
C VAL A 408 37.68 -14.47 12.27
N GLU A 409 38.78 -14.96 11.68
CA GLU A 409 39.31 -16.31 11.96
C GLU A 409 39.63 -16.51 13.45
N ALA A 410 40.28 -15.54 14.10
CA ALA A 410 40.64 -15.62 15.50
C ALA A 410 39.41 -15.71 16.41
N VAL A 411 38.39 -14.88 16.16
CA VAL A 411 37.12 -14.89 16.91
C VAL A 411 36.35 -16.19 16.68
N VAL A 412 36.24 -16.65 15.43
CA VAL A 412 35.54 -17.90 15.10
C VAL A 412 36.24 -19.09 15.76
N ASN A 413 37.56 -19.19 15.67
CA ASN A 413 38.30 -20.28 16.33
C ASN A 413 38.17 -20.25 17.85
N ARG A 414 38.02 -19.07 18.47
CA ARG A 414 37.83 -18.93 19.91
C ARG A 414 36.47 -19.46 20.37
N TYR A 415 35.38 -19.16 19.64
CA TYR A 415 34.02 -19.38 20.13
C TYR A 415 33.18 -20.43 19.39
N LYS A 416 33.66 -21.02 18.29
CA LYS A 416 32.90 -22.04 17.52
C LYS A 416 32.39 -23.23 18.34
N ASN A 417 33.12 -23.62 19.39
CA ASN A 417 32.73 -24.72 20.28
C ASN A 417 32.03 -24.24 21.56
N HIS A 418 31.74 -22.94 21.68
CA HIS A 418 31.19 -22.38 22.91
C HIS A 418 29.72 -22.78 23.05
N PRO A 419 29.30 -23.45 24.15
CA PRO A 419 27.98 -24.03 24.25
C PRO A 419 26.83 -23.04 24.10
N ALA A 420 27.01 -21.76 24.46
CA ALA A 420 26.00 -20.72 24.29
C ALA A 420 25.74 -20.27 22.83
N LEU A 421 26.69 -20.46 21.91
CA LEU A 421 26.61 -19.94 20.53
C LEU A 421 25.44 -20.57 19.76
N ILE A 422 24.72 -19.78 18.96
CA ILE A 422 23.67 -20.28 18.07
C ILE A 422 23.81 -19.80 16.62
N TYR A 423 24.22 -18.56 16.38
CA TYR A 423 24.47 -18.03 15.03
C TYR A 423 25.71 -17.14 15.04
N TRP A 424 26.40 -17.13 13.91
CA TRP A 424 27.38 -16.11 13.55
C TRP A 424 26.69 -15.02 12.74
N GLN A 425 26.57 -13.80 13.26
CA GLN A 425 26.19 -12.66 12.43
C GLN A 425 27.47 -12.10 11.77
N VAL A 426 27.55 -12.18 10.45
CA VAL A 426 28.69 -11.63 9.69
C VAL A 426 28.31 -10.27 9.14
N GLU A 427 28.98 -9.23 9.62
CA GLU A 427 28.70 -7.82 9.34
C GLU A 427 27.29 -7.37 9.79
N ASN A 428 27.06 -6.06 9.85
CA ASN A 428 25.76 -5.47 10.11
C ASN A 428 25.24 -4.74 8.87
N GLU A 429 24.14 -5.25 8.31
CA GLU A 429 23.46 -4.69 7.14
C GLU A 429 24.43 -4.36 5.99
N PRO A 430 25.16 -5.38 5.48
CA PRO A 430 26.31 -5.18 4.59
C PRO A 430 25.94 -4.61 3.21
N PHE A 431 24.67 -4.69 2.81
CA PHE A 431 24.18 -4.19 1.51
C PHE A 431 23.64 -2.76 1.55
N LEU A 432 23.64 -2.11 2.72
CA LEU A 432 23.19 -0.74 2.86
C LEU A 432 24.39 0.22 2.99
N PRO A 433 24.50 1.23 2.12
CA PRO A 433 25.58 2.21 2.16
C PRO A 433 25.29 3.28 3.23
N PHE A 434 25.56 2.95 4.49
CA PHE A 434 25.48 3.87 5.63
C PHE A 434 26.61 3.61 6.64
N GLY A 435 26.82 4.57 7.53
CA GLY A 435 27.90 4.56 8.51
C GLY A 435 29.21 5.12 7.96
N GLU A 436 30.14 5.42 8.87
CA GLU A 436 31.50 5.84 8.54
C GLU A 436 32.40 4.59 8.41
N CYS A 437 32.24 3.88 7.30
CA CYS A 437 32.81 2.55 7.09
C CYS A 437 33.77 2.47 5.90
N PRO A 438 34.83 1.63 5.99
CA PRO A 438 35.54 1.18 4.79
C PRO A 438 34.58 0.51 3.80
N VAL A 439 34.98 0.46 2.53
CA VAL A 439 34.15 -0.16 1.49
C VAL A 439 34.03 -1.65 1.78
N LEU A 440 32.83 -2.08 2.18
CA LEU A 440 32.45 -3.48 2.22
C LEU A 440 31.85 -3.85 0.86
N ASP A 441 32.64 -4.48 0.01
CA ASP A 441 32.14 -5.03 -1.25
C ASP A 441 31.62 -6.47 -1.06
N LYS A 442 30.90 -6.95 -2.08
CA LYS A 442 30.30 -8.28 -2.05
C LYS A 442 31.36 -9.39 -2.01
N GLU A 443 32.53 -9.20 -2.65
CA GLU A 443 33.56 -10.24 -2.69
C GLU A 443 34.22 -10.43 -1.33
N LEU A 444 34.43 -9.35 -0.58
CA LEU A 444 34.92 -9.42 0.80
C LEU A 444 33.92 -10.12 1.71
N LEU A 445 32.64 -9.74 1.65
CA LEU A 445 31.59 -10.40 2.43
C LEU A 445 31.50 -11.91 2.11
N ASP A 446 31.58 -12.28 0.82
CA ASP A 446 31.57 -13.68 0.40
C ASP A 446 32.77 -14.46 1.00
N LYS A 447 33.95 -13.82 1.12
CA LYS A 447 35.14 -14.42 1.77
C LYS A 447 34.94 -14.58 3.28
N GLU A 448 34.38 -13.61 3.97
CA GLU A 448 34.11 -13.69 5.41
C GLU A 448 33.10 -14.80 5.73
N ILE A 449 32.01 -14.87 4.98
CA ILE A 449 31.00 -15.94 5.12
C ILE A 449 31.63 -17.32 4.86
N ALA A 450 32.43 -17.44 3.79
CA ALA A 450 33.12 -18.69 3.48
C ALA A 450 34.13 -19.09 4.57
N LEU A 451 34.85 -18.12 5.14
CA LEU A 451 35.78 -18.31 6.24
C LEU A 451 35.05 -18.86 7.48
N VAL A 452 33.99 -18.20 7.94
CA VAL A 452 33.19 -18.65 9.09
C VAL A 452 32.70 -20.07 8.87
N LYS A 453 32.08 -20.35 7.72
CA LYS A 453 31.57 -21.69 7.38
C LYS A 453 32.65 -22.77 7.29
N SER A 454 33.87 -22.39 6.93
CA SER A 454 35.00 -23.34 6.84
C SER A 454 35.52 -23.77 8.22
N PHE A 455 35.50 -22.86 9.20
CA PHE A 455 35.97 -23.13 10.55
C PHE A 455 34.89 -23.67 11.49
N ASP A 456 33.62 -23.33 11.22
CA ASP A 456 32.44 -23.73 11.98
C ASP A 456 31.26 -24.02 11.03
N PRO A 457 31.18 -25.26 10.50
CA PRO A 457 30.06 -25.68 9.66
C PRO A 457 28.78 -26.01 10.47
N GLU A 458 28.85 -26.06 11.80
CA GLU A 458 27.73 -26.48 12.66
C GLU A 458 26.77 -25.31 12.93
N HIS A 459 27.29 -24.09 13.10
CA HIS A 459 26.48 -22.91 13.40
C HIS A 459 26.09 -22.12 12.14
N PRO A 460 24.80 -21.80 11.94
CA PRO A 460 24.33 -21.01 10.81
C PRO A 460 24.90 -19.58 10.78
N VAL A 461 25.13 -19.06 9.57
CA VAL A 461 25.47 -17.65 9.35
C VAL A 461 24.20 -16.80 9.19
N LEU A 462 24.06 -15.80 10.05
CA LEU A 462 23.02 -14.77 10.02
C LEU A 462 23.51 -13.56 9.22
N ILE A 463 22.73 -13.12 8.23
CA ILE A 463 22.99 -11.86 7.52
C ILE A 463 21.78 -10.93 7.69
N THR A 464 22.05 -9.65 7.89
CA THR A 464 21.04 -8.66 8.24
C THR A 464 20.80 -7.63 7.12
N ASP A 465 19.63 -7.00 7.11
CA ASP A 465 19.29 -5.87 6.22
C ASP A 465 18.15 -5.04 6.83
N SER A 466 17.97 -3.81 6.35
CA SER A 466 16.97 -2.90 6.91
C SER A 466 15.57 -3.36 6.54
N GLY A 467 14.72 -3.37 7.55
CA GLY A 467 13.31 -3.63 7.43
C GLY A 467 12.59 -2.62 6.56
N GLU A 468 12.83 -1.36 6.83
CA GLU A 468 12.03 -0.25 6.33
C GLU A 468 12.43 0.14 4.91
N VAL A 469 13.73 0.13 4.61
CA VAL A 469 14.28 0.59 3.32
C VAL A 469 15.07 -0.47 2.55
N GLY A 470 15.56 -1.52 3.22
CA GLY A 470 16.37 -2.57 2.61
C GLY A 470 15.61 -3.39 1.56
N ARG A 471 16.31 -3.98 0.59
CA ARG A 471 15.66 -4.81 -0.44
C ARG A 471 15.54 -6.28 -0.05
N TRP A 472 16.28 -6.72 0.97
CA TRP A 472 16.38 -8.09 1.51
C TRP A 472 16.92 -9.15 0.55
N TYR A 473 16.76 -9.00 -0.77
CA TYR A 473 17.10 -10.02 -1.77
C TYR A 473 18.53 -10.55 -1.63
N SER A 474 19.53 -9.66 -1.57
CA SER A 474 20.94 -10.06 -1.49
C SER A 474 21.26 -10.73 -0.14
N ALA A 475 20.85 -10.11 0.98
CA ALA A 475 21.05 -10.63 2.32
C ALA A 475 20.43 -12.03 2.51
N VAL A 476 19.18 -12.21 2.06
CA VAL A 476 18.48 -13.50 2.11
C VAL A 476 19.17 -14.56 1.27
N ARG A 477 19.85 -14.20 0.17
CA ARG A 477 20.53 -15.17 -0.71
C ARG A 477 21.86 -15.67 -0.16
N VAL A 478 22.56 -14.86 0.65
CA VAL A 478 23.92 -15.20 1.12
C VAL A 478 23.95 -15.80 2.53
N GLY A 479 23.02 -15.42 3.40
CA GLY A 479 22.91 -15.96 4.77
C GLY A 479 22.10 -17.25 4.86
N ASP A 480 22.37 -18.07 5.88
CA ASP A 480 21.57 -19.25 6.24
C ASP A 480 20.31 -18.84 7.02
N VAL A 481 20.42 -17.76 7.79
CA VAL A 481 19.32 -17.09 8.51
C VAL A 481 19.31 -15.62 8.08
N PHE A 482 18.12 -15.03 8.00
CA PHE A 482 17.96 -13.60 7.70
C PHE A 482 17.46 -12.82 8.91
N GLY A 483 18.12 -11.71 9.23
CA GLY A 483 17.71 -10.77 10.27
C GLY A 483 17.26 -9.42 9.71
N THR A 484 16.09 -8.93 10.12
CA THR A 484 15.62 -7.58 9.75
C THR A 484 15.65 -6.62 10.93
N THR A 485 15.86 -5.33 10.66
CA THR A 485 15.48 -4.25 11.58
C THR A 485 13.96 -4.09 11.62
N MET A 486 13.47 -3.46 12.68
CA MET A 486 12.08 -3.05 12.87
C MET A 486 12.05 -1.73 13.66
N TYR A 487 12.21 -0.63 12.93
CA TYR A 487 12.12 0.73 13.43
C TYR A 487 10.78 1.36 13.03
N ARG A 488 10.19 2.10 13.98
CA ARG A 488 8.91 2.81 13.77
C ARG A 488 9.07 4.32 13.68
N ARG A 489 10.16 4.83 14.24
CA ARG A 489 10.54 6.23 14.23
C ARG A 489 12.06 6.31 14.12
N VAL A 490 12.54 7.12 13.18
CA VAL A 490 13.96 7.37 12.96
C VAL A 490 14.21 8.86 12.76
N TYR A 491 15.45 9.30 12.94
CA TYR A 491 15.88 10.66 12.60
C TYR A 491 16.71 10.65 11.31
N ASN A 492 16.51 11.65 10.46
CA ASN A 492 17.30 11.91 9.28
C ASN A 492 17.69 13.40 9.21
N ASP A 493 18.93 13.70 8.83
CA ASP A 493 19.44 15.08 8.80
C ASP A 493 18.68 16.02 7.84
N PHE A 494 18.06 15.48 6.79
CA PHE A 494 17.35 16.28 5.78
C PHE A 494 15.87 16.46 6.09
N PHE A 495 15.20 15.41 6.58
CA PHE A 495 13.74 15.40 6.79
C PHE A 495 13.33 15.50 8.27
N GLY A 496 14.29 15.45 9.21
CA GLY A 496 14.02 15.41 10.64
C GLY A 496 13.50 14.05 11.09
N PHE A 497 12.59 14.04 12.06
CA PHE A 497 11.95 12.82 12.55
C PHE A 497 10.96 12.26 11.52
N ILE A 498 11.13 10.99 11.17
CA ILE A 498 10.28 10.26 10.25
C ILE A 498 9.58 9.15 11.02
N ASP A 499 8.25 9.19 11.04
CA ASP A 499 7.40 8.11 11.54
C ASP A 499 7.06 7.15 10.40
N TYR A 500 7.57 5.93 10.51
CA TYR A 500 7.20 4.85 9.61
C TYR A 500 5.80 4.37 9.95
N HIS A 501 4.81 4.87 9.21
CA HIS A 501 3.43 4.41 9.26
C HIS A 501 3.25 3.08 8.50
N LEU A 502 4.21 2.17 8.67
CA LEU A 502 4.20 0.84 8.07
C LEU A 502 3.36 -0.09 8.93
N PRO A 503 2.38 -0.83 8.37
CA PRO A 503 1.62 -1.83 9.10
C PRO A 503 2.51 -3.03 9.52
N PRO A 504 2.29 -3.73 10.65
CA PRO A 504 3.11 -4.89 11.06
C PRO A 504 3.29 -5.97 9.98
N GLU A 505 2.28 -6.14 9.14
CA GLU A 505 2.19 -7.10 8.03
C GLU A 505 3.10 -6.73 6.87
N PHE A 506 3.53 -5.46 6.78
CA PHE A 506 4.49 -5.01 5.76
C PHE A 506 5.68 -5.96 5.68
N PHE A 507 6.25 -6.30 6.84
CA PHE A 507 7.39 -7.21 6.95
C PHE A 507 7.06 -8.63 6.48
N ARG A 508 5.84 -9.13 6.75
CA ARG A 508 5.39 -10.47 6.31
C ARG A 508 5.06 -10.54 4.83
N VAL A 509 4.48 -9.48 4.27
CA VAL A 509 4.25 -9.37 2.81
C VAL A 509 5.60 -9.32 2.10
N LYS A 510 6.52 -8.48 2.58
CA LYS A 510 7.88 -8.38 2.05
C LYS A 510 8.60 -9.73 2.12
N GLU A 511 8.52 -10.43 3.25
CA GLU A 511 9.06 -11.78 3.40
C GLU A 511 8.51 -12.74 2.35
N LYS A 512 7.18 -12.82 2.18
CA LYS A 512 6.56 -13.72 1.18
C LYS A 512 7.02 -13.43 -0.25
N ILE A 513 7.14 -12.14 -0.60
CA ILE A 513 7.65 -11.74 -1.90
C ILE A 513 9.10 -12.20 -2.06
N ILE A 514 9.94 -11.96 -1.06
CA ILE A 514 11.37 -12.28 -1.13
C ILE A 514 11.59 -13.79 -1.19
N ARG A 515 10.91 -14.59 -0.37
CA ARG A 515 10.93 -16.06 -0.47
C ARG A 515 10.61 -16.55 -1.87
N ARG A 516 9.60 -15.95 -2.51
CA ARG A 516 9.20 -16.31 -3.88
C ARG A 516 10.26 -15.94 -4.93
N LEU A 517 10.99 -14.85 -4.72
CA LEU A 517 12.03 -14.35 -5.62
C LEU A 517 13.38 -15.07 -5.44
N THR A 518 13.69 -15.54 -4.23
CA THR A 518 14.96 -16.20 -3.91
C THR A 518 14.86 -17.73 -3.90
N ASP A 519 13.65 -18.28 -3.90
CA ASP A 519 13.34 -19.72 -3.75
C ASP A 519 13.69 -20.29 -2.36
N GLU A 520 13.64 -19.45 -1.33
CA GLU A 520 14.08 -19.74 0.05
C GLU A 520 12.88 -19.89 1.01
N TYR A 521 12.00 -20.87 0.77
CA TYR A 521 10.74 -21.00 1.54
C TYR A 521 10.93 -21.43 2.99
N ASP A 522 11.97 -22.21 3.30
CA ASP A 522 12.22 -22.75 4.63
C ASP A 522 13.21 -21.91 5.45
N LYS A 523 13.81 -20.88 4.84
CA LYS A 523 14.79 -20.01 5.49
C LYS A 523 14.19 -19.33 6.72
N LYS A 524 14.93 -19.27 7.82
CA LYS A 524 14.45 -18.61 9.04
C LYS A 524 14.61 -17.09 8.92
N PHE A 525 13.55 -16.36 9.26
CA PHE A 525 13.53 -14.89 9.32
C PHE A 525 13.31 -14.47 10.77
N ILE A 526 14.14 -13.57 11.27
CA ILE A 526 14.08 -13.04 12.63
C ILE A 526 14.12 -11.51 12.61
N VAL A 527 13.59 -10.88 13.64
CA VAL A 527 13.79 -9.44 13.87
C VAL A 527 14.99 -9.30 14.79
N ILE A 528 16.15 -8.99 14.21
CA ILE A 528 17.42 -8.92 14.96
C ILE A 528 17.62 -7.55 15.62
N GLU A 529 16.78 -6.57 15.26
CA GLU A 529 16.86 -5.21 15.78
C GLU A 529 15.48 -4.57 15.85
N LEU A 530 14.76 -4.87 16.92
CA LEU A 530 13.50 -4.20 17.27
C LEU A 530 13.81 -2.94 18.06
N ALA A 531 13.44 -1.78 17.51
CA ALA A 531 13.70 -0.48 18.13
C ALA A 531 13.07 -0.40 19.52
N ALA A 532 13.90 -0.15 20.53
CA ALA A 532 13.45 -0.14 21.90
C ALA A 532 14.14 0.94 22.76
N GLU A 533 14.73 1.94 22.10
CA GLU A 533 15.29 3.16 22.65
C GLU A 533 15.09 4.31 21.64
N PRO A 534 15.26 5.59 22.03
CA PRO A 534 15.11 6.72 21.13
C PRO A 534 16.21 6.79 20.05
N TRP A 535 15.82 7.07 18.81
CA TRP A 535 16.75 7.45 17.73
C TRP A 535 16.79 8.97 17.60
N LEU A 536 17.93 9.59 17.92
CA LEU A 536 18.08 11.05 18.02
C LEU A 536 19.24 11.57 17.14
N PRO A 537 19.27 12.89 16.83
CA PRO A 537 20.39 13.50 16.11
C PRO A 537 21.72 13.46 16.86
N LYS A 538 21.66 13.41 18.19
CA LYS A 538 22.81 13.30 19.09
C LYS A 538 22.73 11.99 19.85
N GLN A 539 23.85 11.55 20.41
CA GLN A 539 23.87 10.32 21.19
C GLN A 539 23.00 10.45 22.45
N LEU A 540 22.52 9.32 22.97
CA LEU A 540 21.60 9.31 24.11
C LEU A 540 22.23 9.94 25.36
N TYR A 541 23.53 9.72 25.61
CA TYR A 541 24.26 10.36 26.72
C TYR A 541 24.51 11.86 26.51
N GLU A 542 24.28 12.41 25.31
CA GLU A 542 24.44 13.83 24.98
C GLU A 542 23.10 14.58 24.98
N THR A 543 21.98 13.87 25.11
CA THR A 543 20.63 14.44 25.00
C THR A 543 19.92 14.36 26.34
N GLY A 544 19.26 15.44 26.76
CA GLY A 544 18.49 15.45 28.00
C GLY A 544 17.32 14.46 27.96
N VAL A 545 17.07 13.73 29.05
CA VAL A 545 16.05 12.68 29.13
C VAL A 545 14.65 13.16 28.70
N GLU A 546 14.28 14.40 29.02
CA GLU A 546 13.00 14.98 28.58
C GLU A 546 12.88 15.04 27.04
N ASP A 547 13.96 15.36 26.33
CA ASP A 547 13.98 15.41 24.86
C ASP A 547 14.01 14.01 24.24
N GLN A 548 14.59 13.03 24.95
CA GLN A 548 14.54 11.63 24.56
C GLN A 548 13.09 11.12 24.57
N PHE A 549 12.33 11.42 25.64
CA PHE A 549 10.95 10.97 25.80
C PHE A 549 9.95 11.63 24.85
N LYS A 550 10.25 12.82 24.30
CA LYS A 550 9.44 13.40 23.21
C LYS A 550 9.41 12.48 21.98
N ASN A 551 10.45 11.70 21.78
CA ASN A 551 10.60 10.81 20.63
C ASN A 551 10.31 9.36 20.97
N PHE A 552 10.58 8.92 22.20
CA PHE A 552 10.39 7.54 22.61
C PHE A 552 10.03 7.46 24.10
N ASP A 553 8.72 7.51 24.40
CA ASP A 553 8.19 7.32 25.75
C ASP A 553 7.81 5.84 26.01
N LEU A 554 7.38 5.56 27.25
CA LEU A 554 7.03 4.20 27.66
C LEU A 554 5.83 3.64 26.89
N ASP A 555 4.86 4.48 26.53
CA ASP A 555 3.69 4.03 25.79
C ASP A 555 4.03 3.72 24.33
N PHE A 556 4.95 4.47 23.73
CA PHE A 556 5.52 4.14 22.43
C PHE A 556 6.31 2.83 22.49
N PHE A 557 7.07 2.57 23.57
CA PHE A 557 7.74 1.29 23.77
C PHE A 557 6.74 0.12 23.84
N LYS A 558 5.71 0.22 24.69
CA LYS A 558 4.63 -0.79 24.78
C LYS A 558 3.97 -1.03 23.43
N ASN A 559 3.63 0.05 22.72
CA ASN A 559 3.01 -0.03 21.41
C ASN A 559 3.94 -0.66 20.36
N THR A 560 5.27 -0.52 20.51
CA THR A 560 6.27 -1.15 19.64
C THR A 560 6.38 -2.65 19.90
N VAL A 561 6.24 -3.09 21.16
CA VAL A 561 6.15 -4.53 21.49
C VAL A 561 4.85 -5.14 20.96
N ASP A 562 3.73 -4.43 21.06
CA ASP A 562 2.46 -4.89 20.49
C ASP A 562 2.49 -4.94 18.95
N TYR A 563 3.12 -3.95 18.32
CA TYR A 563 3.42 -3.94 16.89
C TYR A 563 4.27 -5.15 16.49
N ALA A 564 5.33 -5.45 17.25
CA ALA A 564 6.18 -6.61 17.01
C ALA A 564 5.36 -7.90 17.11
N LYS A 565 4.53 -8.08 18.15
CA LYS A 565 3.63 -9.25 18.28
C LYS A 565 2.73 -9.41 17.06
N ALA A 566 2.16 -8.32 16.55
CA ALA A 566 1.32 -8.32 15.34
C ALA A 566 2.12 -8.62 14.05
N ALA A 567 3.39 -8.24 13.96
CA ALA A 567 4.26 -8.59 12.82
C ALA A 567 4.55 -10.09 12.74
N ASN A 568 4.31 -10.83 13.83
CA ASN A 568 4.20 -12.28 13.90
C ASN A 568 5.50 -13.09 13.70
N PHE A 569 6.72 -12.54 13.63
CA PHE A 569 8.01 -13.26 13.50
C PHE A 569 8.33 -14.17 14.68
N GLY A 570 8.95 -15.33 14.50
CA GLY A 570 9.29 -16.27 15.61
C GLY A 570 10.13 -15.68 16.75
N GLU A 571 10.93 -14.66 16.44
CA GLU A 571 12.05 -14.26 17.26
C GLU A 571 12.37 -12.77 17.08
N TYR A 572 12.58 -12.08 18.20
CA TYR A 572 12.84 -10.65 18.26
C TYR A 572 13.99 -10.34 19.23
N TYR A 573 14.89 -9.46 18.82
CA TYR A 573 15.94 -8.92 19.65
C TYR A 573 15.70 -7.43 19.87
N LEU A 574 15.45 -7.04 21.12
CA LEU A 574 15.23 -5.65 21.48
C LEU A 574 16.56 -4.88 21.50
N TRP A 575 16.54 -3.68 20.93
CA TRP A 575 17.65 -2.75 20.88
C TRP A 575 17.42 -1.60 21.87
N GLY A 576 18.15 -1.59 22.99
CA GLY A 576 18.01 -0.55 24.01
C GLY A 576 18.19 -0.97 25.47
N ALA A 577 18.58 -2.21 25.74
CA ALA A 577 18.65 -2.73 27.11
C ALA A 577 19.58 -1.92 28.02
N GLU A 578 20.68 -1.41 27.49
CA GLU A 578 21.65 -0.59 28.21
C GLU A 578 21.05 0.78 28.58
N TRP A 579 20.22 1.35 27.70
CA TRP A 579 19.55 2.61 27.95
C TRP A 579 18.48 2.49 29.05
N TRP A 580 17.71 1.40 29.07
CA TRP A 580 16.75 1.16 30.17
C TRP A 580 17.44 1.03 31.52
N PHE A 581 18.58 0.32 31.56
CA PHE A 581 19.37 0.20 32.78
C PHE A 581 19.93 1.56 33.21
N TRP A 582 20.42 2.36 32.26
CA TRP A 582 20.89 3.71 32.50
C TRP A 582 19.81 4.63 33.09
N LEU A 583 18.60 4.61 32.53
CA LEU A 583 17.46 5.33 33.10
C LEU A 583 17.17 4.90 34.55
N LYS A 584 17.19 3.58 34.81
CA LYS A 584 16.99 3.03 36.16
C LYS A 584 18.04 3.52 37.15
N VAL A 585 19.34 3.41 36.83
CA VAL A 585 20.41 3.60 37.83
C VAL A 585 20.96 5.02 37.89
N LYS A 586 20.95 5.79 36.78
CA LYS A 586 21.45 7.17 36.75
C LYS A 586 20.34 8.21 36.89
N HIS A 587 19.11 7.88 36.47
CA HIS A 587 17.99 8.83 36.45
C HIS A 587 16.83 8.44 37.39
N ASN A 588 16.92 7.31 38.09
CA ASN A 588 15.88 6.81 38.99
C ASN A 588 14.51 6.68 38.29
N MET A 589 14.53 6.26 37.03
CA MET A 589 13.36 6.03 36.17
C MET A 589 13.32 4.55 35.75
N PRO A 590 12.85 3.64 36.62
CA PRO A 590 12.90 2.20 36.38
C PRO A 590 11.83 1.68 35.41
N GLU A 591 10.89 2.51 34.96
CA GLU A 591 9.65 2.08 34.32
C GLU A 591 9.88 1.31 33.00
N PHE A 592 10.90 1.71 32.23
CA PHE A 592 11.30 0.99 31.01
C PHE A 592 11.88 -0.39 31.33
N TRP A 593 12.71 -0.48 32.37
CA TRP A 593 13.29 -1.75 32.84
C TRP A 593 12.22 -2.68 33.41
N ASP A 594 11.29 -2.13 34.18
CA ASP A 594 10.18 -2.89 34.75
C ASP A 594 9.23 -3.43 33.70
N PHE A 595 8.95 -2.65 32.64
CA PHE A 595 8.20 -3.16 31.50
C PHE A 595 8.97 -4.22 30.72
N ALA A 596 10.29 -4.07 30.54
CA ALA A 596 11.11 -5.08 29.87
C ALA A 596 11.07 -6.44 30.59
N LYS A 597 11.02 -6.48 31.93
CA LYS A 597 10.84 -7.71 32.71
C LYS A 597 9.53 -8.45 32.44
N ILE A 598 8.51 -7.78 31.90
CA ILE A 598 7.22 -8.41 31.55
C ILE A 598 7.31 -9.11 30.18
N ILE A 599 8.29 -8.73 29.35
CA ILE A 599 8.47 -9.26 27.99
C ILE A 599 9.15 -10.63 28.00
N PHE A 600 10.19 -10.76 28.82
CA PHE A 600 11.02 -11.97 28.95
C PHE A 600 10.44 -12.94 29.97
#